data_AF-A0A969BNL1-F1
#
_entry.id   AF-A0A969BNL1-F1
#
_cell.length_a   1.000
_cell.length_b   1.000
_cell.length_c   1.000
_cell.angle_alpha   90.00
_cell.angle_beta   90.00
_cell.angle_gamma   90.00
#
_symmetry.space_group_name_H-M   'P 1'
#
loop_
_entity.id
_entity.type
_entity.pdbx_description
1 polymer ?
#
loop_
_entity_poly.entity_id
_entity_poly.type
_entity_poly.pdbx_seq_one_letter_code
_entity_poly.pdbx_strand_id
1 'polypeptide(L)'
;MTLIILLFSLGILFIAVEVIVPGGILGAMGAVLMLGGCVASFMHYDATGAIIAIFSAILIGGLALWIEFQILSKVNSGNAHF
;
A
#
# COMPACT_ATOMS: atom_id res chain seq x y z
N MET A 1 8.83 -4.01 18.00
CA MET A 1 7.48 -4.54 17.66
C MET A 1 6.46 -3.46 17.40
N THR A 2 6.24 -2.55 18.34
CA THR A 2 5.32 -1.42 18.17
C THR A 2 5.58 -0.62 16.89
N LEU A 3 6.86 -0.33 16.57
CA LEU A 3 7.23 0.46 15.39
C LEU A 3 6.92 -0.24 14.05
N ILE A 4 7.15 -1.56 13.95
CA ILE A 4 6.87 -2.35 12.74
C ILE A 4 5.35 -2.35 12.48
N ILE A 5 4.57 -2.66 13.52
CA ILE A 5 3.10 -2.69 13.45
C ILE A 5 2.56 -1.29 13.09
N LEU A 6 3.13 -0.24 13.68
CA LEU A 6 2.73 1.14 13.40
C LEU A 6 3.00 1.54 11.95
N LEU A 7 4.20 1.24 11.42
CA LEU A 7 4.54 1.53 10.02
C LEU A 7 3.65 0.78 9.03
N PHE A 8 3.40 -0.51 9.29
CA PHE A 8 2.50 -1.31 8.44
C PHE A 8 1.06 -0.84 8.53
N SER A 9 0.53 -0.57 9.72
CA SER A 9 -0.86 -0.13 9.90
C SER A 9 -1.10 1.25 9.27
N LEU A 10 -0.20 2.22 9.44
CA LEU A 10 -0.29 3.51 8.74
C LEU A 10 -0.15 3.36 7.22
N GLY A 11 0.77 2.49 6.76
CA GLY A 11 0.92 2.20 5.34
C GLY A 11 -0.36 1.64 4.71
N ILE A 12 -0.97 0.65 5.37
CA ILE A 12 -2.26 0.06 4.98
C ILE A 12 -3.37 1.12 5.00
N LEU A 13 -3.43 1.94 6.04
CA LEU A 13 -4.44 2.99 6.18
C LEU A 13 -4.36 3.98 5.02
N PHE A 14 -3.18 4.48 4.68
CA PHE A 14 -2.99 5.45 3.59
C PHE A 14 -3.36 4.85 2.24
N ILE A 15 -2.94 3.61 1.99
CA ILE A 15 -3.33 2.87 0.78
C ILE A 15 -4.85 2.64 0.73
N ALA A 16 -5.50 2.34 1.85
CA ALA A 16 -6.95 2.16 1.90
C ALA A 16 -7.72 3.47 1.65
N VAL A 17 -7.21 4.60 2.14
CA VAL A 17 -7.82 5.92 1.89
C VAL A 17 -7.65 6.33 0.42
N GLU A 18 -6.53 6.00 -0.20
CA GLU A 18 -6.27 6.24 -1.64
C GLU A 18 -7.32 5.58 -2.53
N VAL A 19 -7.80 4.38 -2.17
CA VAL A 19 -8.88 3.69 -2.91
C VAL A 19 -10.18 4.52 -2.95
N ILE A 20 -10.39 5.41 -1.97
CA ILE A 20 -11.54 6.33 -1.91
C ILE A 20 -11.21 7.67 -2.57
N VAL A 21 -9.99 8.16 -2.40
CA VAL A 21 -9.51 9.46 -2.87
C VAL A 21 -8.40 9.24 -3.91
N PRO A 22 -8.77 8.91 -5.17
CA PRO A 22 -7.78 8.58 -6.19
C PRO A 22 -6.95 9.82 -6.56
N GLY A 23 -5.63 9.70 -6.43
CA GLY A 23 -4.65 10.78 -6.66
C GLY A 23 -3.16 10.36 -6.65
N GLY A 24 -2.82 9.12 -6.29
CA GLY A 24 -1.48 8.53 -6.23
C GLY A 24 -0.60 8.97 -5.06
N ILE A 25 -1.01 9.98 -4.29
CA ILE A 25 -0.15 10.61 -3.27
C ILE A 25 -0.14 9.82 -1.96
N LEU A 26 -1.32 9.45 -1.44
CA LEU A 26 -1.42 8.66 -0.20
C LEU A 26 -0.92 7.23 -0.45
N GLY A 27 -1.15 6.68 -1.63
CA GLY A 27 -0.58 5.41 -2.08
C GLY A 27 0.95 5.43 -2.03
N ALA A 28 1.60 6.48 -2.55
CA ALA A 28 3.06 6.62 -2.50
C ALA A 28 3.58 6.78 -1.07
N MET A 29 2.92 7.59 -0.24
CA MET A 29 3.28 7.73 1.18
C MET A 29 3.12 6.40 1.93
N GLY A 30 2.04 5.66 1.67
CA GLY A 30 1.80 4.34 2.23
C GLY A 30 2.87 3.34 1.82
N ALA A 31 3.29 3.35 0.55
CA ALA A 31 4.38 2.50 0.06
C ALA A 31 5.71 2.79 0.78
N VAL A 32 6.05 4.07 0.99
CA VAL A 32 7.26 4.44 1.75
C VAL A 32 7.20 3.96 3.20
N LEU A 33 6.04 4.07 3.84
CA LEU A 33 5.84 3.59 5.21
C LEU A 33 5.97 2.06 5.30
N MET A 34 5.38 1.32 4.35
CA MET A 34 5.54 -0.14 4.30
C MET A 34 6.98 -0.56 4.03
N LEU A 35 7.69 0.16 3.16
CA LEU A 35 9.12 -0.08 2.88
C LEU A 35 9.97 0.16 4.15
N GLY A 36 9.67 1.23 4.89
CA GLY A 36 10.25 1.48 6.22
C GLY A 36 9.94 0.34 7.21
N GLY A 37 8.73 -0.22 7.16
CA GLY A 37 8.33 -1.38 7.94
C GLY A 37 9.14 -2.64 7.59
N CYS A 38 9.44 -2.86 6.31
CA CYS A 38 10.29 -3.96 5.85
C CYS A 38 11.73 -3.83 6.38
N VAL A 39 12.30 -2.62 6.33
CA VAL A 39 13.64 -2.34 6.88
C VAL A 39 13.65 -2.57 8.40
N ALA A 40 12.65 -2.06 9.12
CA ALA A 40 12.53 -2.26 10.56
C ALA A 40 12.35 -3.74 10.94
N SER A 41 11.63 -4.51 10.11
CA SER A 41 11.48 -5.96 10.25
C SER A 41 12.82 -6.69 10.09
N PHE A 42 13.58 -6.36 9.05
CA PHE A 42 14.91 -6.95 8.82
C PHE A 42 15.86 -6.71 10.00
N MET A 43 15.83 -5.52 10.59
CA MET A 43 16.68 -5.18 11.74
C MET A 43 16.33 -5.94 13.03
N HIS A 44 15.09 -6.43 13.18
CA HIS A 44 14.63 -7.07 14.41
C HIS A 44 14.43 -8.59 14.30
N TYR A 45 14.18 -9.09 13.10
CA TYR A 45 13.75 -10.46 12.82
C TYR A 45 14.56 -11.12 11.70
N ASP A 46 15.69 -10.52 11.34
CA ASP A 46 16.61 -10.97 10.30
C ASP A 46 15.89 -11.22 8.95
N ALA A 47 16.47 -12.09 8.12
CA ALA A 47 15.98 -12.38 6.78
C ALA A 47 14.55 -12.95 6.76
N THR A 48 14.20 -13.79 7.74
CA THR A 48 12.88 -14.44 7.78
C THR A 48 11.76 -13.41 7.99
N GLY A 49 11.93 -12.47 8.92
CA GLY A 49 10.93 -11.42 9.14
C GLY A 49 10.84 -10.45 7.95
N ALA A 50 11.96 -10.16 7.30
CA ALA A 50 11.98 -9.29 6.13
C ALA A 50 11.22 -9.89 4.94
N ILE A 51 11.40 -11.19 4.67
CA ILE A 51 10.70 -11.89 3.58
C ILE A 51 9.18 -11.80 3.78
N ILE A 52 8.70 -12.08 4.99
CA ILE A 52 7.27 -12.02 5.31
C ILE A 52 6.73 -10.59 5.15
N ALA A 53 7.49 -9.59 5.61
CA ALA A 53 7.12 -8.17 5.50
C ALA A 53 7.07 -7.69 4.05
N ILE A 54 8.03 -8.11 3.21
CA ILE A 54 8.04 -7.76 1.78
C ILE A 54 6.86 -8.42 1.07
N PHE A 55 6.59 -9.70 1.34
CA PHE A 55 5.47 -10.41 0.74
C PHE A 55 4.13 -9.76 1.10
N SER A 56 3.94 -9.36 2.36
CA SER A 56 2.71 -8.69 2.79
C SER A 56 2.58 -7.30 2.18
N ALA A 57 3.66 -6.53 2.08
CA ALA A 57 3.66 -5.21 1.43
C ALA A 57 3.28 -5.31 -0.06
N ILE A 58 3.85 -6.28 -0.80
CA ILE A 58 3.52 -6.52 -2.21
C ILE A 58 2.07 -6.96 -2.37
N LEU A 59 1.59 -7.90 -1.54
CA LEU A 59 0.21 -8.38 -1.63
C LEU A 59 -0.79 -7.26 -1.37
N ILE A 60 -0.59 -6.47 -0.31
CA ILE A 60 -1.50 -5.39 0.06
C ILE A 60 -1.45 -4.26 -0.96
N GLY A 61 -0.25 -3.79 -1.31
CA GLY A 61 -0.09 -2.71 -2.30
C GLY A 61 -0.59 -3.12 -3.68
N GLY A 62 -0.27 -4.33 -4.12
CA GLY A 62 -0.74 -4.88 -5.39
C GLY A 62 -2.26 -5.06 -5.43
N LEU A 63 -2.88 -5.54 -4.35
CA LEU A 63 -4.35 -5.62 -4.25
C LEU A 63 -4.99 -4.24 -4.31
N ALA A 64 -4.44 -3.25 -3.61
CA ALA A 64 -4.98 -1.90 -3.62
C ALA A 64 -4.90 -1.26 -5.01
N LEU A 65 -3.75 -1.37 -5.69
CA LEU A 65 -3.61 -0.90 -7.08
C LEU A 65 -4.57 -1.63 -8.02
N TRP A 66 -4.75 -2.94 -7.84
CA TRP A 66 -5.70 -3.71 -8.65
C TRP A 66 -7.15 -3.22 -8.45
N ILE A 67 -7.55 -2.92 -7.21
CA ILE A 67 -8.86 -2.34 -6.89
C ILE A 67 -8.98 -0.94 -7.50
N GLU A 68 -7.95 -0.11 -7.37
CA GLU A 68 -7.90 1.25 -7.90
C GLU A 68 -8.07 1.25 -9.43
N PHE A 69 -7.34 0.39 -10.16
CA PHE A 69 -7.48 0.23 -11.61
C PHE A 69 -8.88 -0.26 -12.01
N GLN A 70 -9.50 -1.14 -11.23
CA GLN A 70 -10.88 -1.58 -11.47
C GLN A 70 -11.89 -0.45 -11.26
N ILE A 71 -11.74 0.34 -10.19
CA ILE A 71 -12.62 1.48 -9.90
C ILE A 71 -12.46 2.56 -10.98
N LEU A 72 -11.23 2.94 -11.31
CA LEU A 72 -10.93 3.92 -12.36
C LEU A 72 -11.45 3.46 -13.73
N SER A 73 -11.28 2.18 -14.09
CA SER A 73 -11.81 1.62 -15.33
C SER A 73 -13.35 1.73 -15.40
N LYS A 74 -14.02 1.54 -14.26
CA LYS A 74 -15.48 1.63 -14.18
C LYS A 74 -16.00 3.07 -14.30
N VAL A 75 -15.24 4.05 -13.82
CA VAL A 75 -15.60 5.49 -13.95
C VAL A 75 -15.36 6.01 -15.38
N ASN A 76 -14.37 5.49 -16.10
CA ASN A 76 -14.00 5.98 -17.43
C ASN A 76 -14.77 5.32 -18.60
N SER A 77 -15.77 4.48 -18.33
CA SER A 77 -16.68 3.95 -19.37
C SER A 77 -17.80 4.94 -19.77
N GLY A 78 -17.65 6.22 -19.42
CA GLY A 78 -18.51 7.31 -19.88
C GLY A 78 -17.84 8.12 -20.99
N ASN A 79 -17.96 7.67 -22.24
CA ASN A 79 -17.78 8.57 -23.38
C ASN A 79 -18.84 9.68 -23.31
N ALA A 80 -18.44 10.94 -23.09
CA ALA A 80 -19.05 12.11 -23.73
C ALA A 80 -18.20 13.36 -23.46
N HIS A 81 -17.70 13.95 -24.54
CA HIS A 81 -17.57 15.39 -24.79
C HIS A 81 -17.97 16.31 -23.63
N PHE A 82 -17.06 17.19 -23.20
CA PHE A 82 -17.24 18.64 -23.23
C PHE A 82 -15.87 19.33 -23.24
#